data_AF-A0A2S9GNI6-F1
#
_entry.id   AF-A0A2S9GNI6-F1
#
_cell.length_a   1.000
_cell.length_b   1.000
_cell.length_c   1.000
_cell.angle_alpha   90.00
_cell.angle_beta   90.00
_cell.angle_gamma   90.00
#
_symmetry.space_group_name_H-M   'P 1'
#
loop_
_entity.id
_entity.type
_entity.pdbx_description
1 polymer ?
#
loop_
_entity_poly.entity_id
_entity_poly.type
_entity_poly.pdbx_seq_one_letter_code
_entity_poly.pdbx_strand_id
1 'polypeptide(L)' 'RDVSTVTTGWQVLGAPVAQPFGIAPTGFTRMMQTEGEIAGARAAGRAGIPFSLSTMGTASIEDVAAANPQGRNWFQLY' A
#
# COMPACT_ATOMS: atom_id res chain seq x y z
N ARG A 1 10.91 14.68 -28.56
CA ARG A 1 11.41 14.92 -27.18
C ARG A 1 12.24 13.71 -26.80
N ASP A 2 13.40 13.92 -26.17
CA ASP A 2 14.18 12.81 -25.59
C ASP A 2 13.46 12.27 -24.34
N VAL A 3 13.38 10.94 -24.23
CA VAL A 3 12.72 10.19 -23.16
C VAL A 3 13.64 9.08 -22.62
N SER A 4 14.95 9.21 -22.85
CA SER A 4 15.98 8.28 -22.35
C SER A 4 15.99 8.14 -20.82
N THR A 5 15.45 9.13 -20.10
CA THR A 5 15.26 9.10 -18.65
C THR A 5 13.83 9.51 -18.31
N VAL A 6 13.10 8.64 -17.62
CA VAL A 6 11.72 8.89 -17.15
C VAL A 6 11.59 8.47 -15.70
N THR A 7 10.92 9.28 -14.90
CA THR A 7 10.54 8.95 -13.51
C THR A 7 9.03 8.87 -13.39
N THR A 8 8.55 7.89 -12.61
CA THR A 8 7.14 7.66 -12.32
C THR A 8 6.77 8.10 -10.91
N GLY A 9 7.76 8.37 -10.06
CA GLY A 9 7.57 8.77 -8.67
C GLY A 9 7.22 10.24 -8.52
N TRP A 10 6.53 10.57 -7.41
CA TRP A 10 6.13 11.94 -7.08
C TRP A 10 5.84 12.09 -5.58
N GLN A 11 5.52 13.32 -5.14
CA GLN A 11 5.16 13.61 -3.75
C GLN A 11 3.65 13.51 -3.55
N VAL A 12 3.21 12.64 -2.64
CA VAL A 12 1.79 12.45 -2.33
C VAL A 12 1.57 12.68 -0.84
N LEU A 13 0.77 13.69 -0.49
CA LEU A 13 0.44 14.04 0.90
C LEU A 13 1.69 14.20 1.79
N GLY A 14 2.74 14.86 1.27
CA GLY A 14 3.95 15.22 2.03
C GLY A 14 5.08 14.19 2.04
N ALA A 15 4.93 13.03 1.39
CA ALA A 15 5.99 12.01 1.30
C ALA A 15 6.11 11.43 -0.12
N PRO A 16 7.29 10.92 -0.50
CA PRO A 16 7.51 10.40 -1.86
C PRO A 16 6.81 9.06 -2.06
N VAL A 17 6.45 8.76 -3.31
CA VAL A 17 6.07 7.43 -3.80
C VAL A 17 6.90 7.10 -5.03
N ALA A 18 7.22 5.82 -5.23
CA ALA A 18 8.01 5.37 -6.36
C ALA A 18 7.20 5.30 -7.67
N GLN A 19 5.87 5.14 -7.58
CA GLN A 19 4.98 5.02 -8.73
C GLN A 19 3.66 5.77 -8.48
N PRO A 20 2.92 6.17 -9.53
CA PRO A 20 1.77 7.06 -9.42
C PRO A 20 0.46 6.30 -9.12
N PHE A 21 0.54 5.22 -8.34
CA PHE A 21 -0.62 4.41 -7.93
C PHE A 21 -0.37 3.80 -6.55
N GLY A 22 -1.40 3.20 -5.97
CA GLY A 22 -1.33 2.45 -4.71
C GLY A 22 -2.38 1.35 -4.67
N ILE A 23 -2.36 0.54 -3.61
CA ILE A 23 -3.35 -0.51 -3.38
C ILE A 23 -4.56 0.08 -2.65
N ALA A 24 -5.72 0.02 -3.30
CA ALA A 24 -6.97 0.55 -2.77
C ALA A 24 -7.49 -0.30 -1.59
N PRO A 25 -8.24 0.30 -0.63
CA PRO A 25 -8.81 -0.41 0.49
C PRO A 25 -9.84 -1.42 -0.01
N THR A 26 -9.56 -2.71 0.23
CA THR A 26 -10.44 -3.83 -0.12
C THR A 26 -10.65 -4.67 1.12
N GLY A 27 -11.90 -4.90 1.52
CA GLY A 27 -12.22 -5.73 2.67
C GLY A 27 -12.09 -7.23 2.35
N PHE A 28 -12.07 -8.06 3.39
CA PHE A 28 -12.12 -9.52 3.28
C PHE A 28 -11.04 -10.16 2.39
N THR A 29 -9.85 -9.58 2.26
CA THR A 29 -8.84 -10.09 1.29
C THR A 29 -8.33 -11.49 1.61
N ARG A 30 -8.46 -11.95 2.87
CA ARG A 30 -8.19 -13.36 3.23
C ARG A 30 -9.11 -14.38 2.56
N MET A 31 -10.25 -13.95 2.00
CA MET A 31 -11.09 -14.81 1.16
C MET A 31 -10.47 -15.07 -0.22
N MET A 32 -9.54 -14.21 -0.67
CA MET A 32 -8.86 -14.34 -1.95
C MET A 32 -7.52 -15.07 -1.81
N GLN A 33 -6.77 -14.80 -0.74
CA GLN A 33 -5.49 -15.46 -0.45
C GLN A 33 -5.21 -15.41 1.06
N THR A 34 -4.66 -16.48 1.64
CA THR A 34 -4.57 -16.69 3.10
C THR A 34 -3.81 -15.63 3.90
N GLU A 35 -2.79 -14.99 3.33
CA GLU A 35 -2.06 -13.86 3.93
C GLU A 35 -2.82 -12.52 3.85
N GLY A 36 -3.76 -12.39 2.90
CA GLY A 36 -4.64 -11.22 2.76
C GLY A 36 -3.91 -9.88 2.76
N GLU A 37 -4.31 -8.98 3.66
CA GLU A 37 -3.78 -7.62 3.74
C GLU A 37 -2.27 -7.60 4.03
N ILE A 38 -1.73 -8.63 4.71
CA ILE A 38 -0.30 -8.71 5.03
C ILE A 38 0.54 -8.86 3.75
N ALA A 39 0.09 -9.67 2.80
CA ALA A 39 0.75 -9.80 1.51
C ALA A 39 0.68 -8.48 0.72
N GLY A 40 -0.49 -7.83 0.71
CA GLY A 40 -0.69 -6.53 0.07
C GLY A 40 0.21 -5.43 0.64
N ALA A 41 0.26 -5.30 1.96
CA ALA A 41 1.09 -4.32 2.66
C ALA A 41 2.59 -4.53 2.38
N ARG A 42 3.08 -5.77 2.45
CA ARG A 42 4.48 -6.10 2.10
C ARG A 42 4.79 -5.79 0.65
N ALA A 43 3.87 -6.12 -0.27
CA ALA A 43 4.04 -5.86 -1.69
C ALA A 43 4.12 -4.35 -1.98
N ALA A 44 3.22 -3.56 -1.38
CA ALA A 44 3.22 -2.11 -1.51
C ALA A 44 4.51 -1.49 -0.95
N GLY A 45 4.97 -1.95 0.22
CA GLY A 45 6.24 -1.55 0.80
C GLY A 45 7.43 -1.79 -0.13
N ARG A 46 7.55 -3.00 -0.70
CA ARG A 46 8.61 -3.33 -1.67
C ARG A 46 8.54 -2.50 -2.95
N ALA A 47 7.33 -2.19 -3.42
CA ALA A 47 7.12 -1.37 -4.62
C ALA A 47 7.26 0.14 -4.36
N GLY A 48 7.38 0.57 -3.10
CA GLY A 48 7.44 2.00 -2.74
C GLY A 48 6.13 2.74 -3.02
N ILE A 49 4.99 2.05 -2.96
CA ILE A 49 3.65 2.61 -3.19
C ILE A 49 2.80 2.59 -1.91
N PRO A 50 1.75 3.41 -1.82
CA PRO A 50 0.81 3.36 -0.70
C PRO A 50 0.01 2.05 -0.65
N PHE A 51 -0.26 1.59 0.56
CA PHE A 51 -1.26 0.56 0.86
C PHE A 51 -2.35 1.18 1.73
N SER A 52 -3.62 0.92 1.41
CA SER A 52 -4.74 1.35 2.24
C SER A 52 -5.45 0.14 2.84
N LEU A 53 -5.54 0.09 4.17
CA LEU A 53 -6.31 -0.92 4.90
C LEU A 53 -7.79 -0.50 4.93
N SER A 54 -8.70 -1.42 4.61
CA SER A 54 -10.14 -1.19 4.76
C SER A 54 -10.57 -1.32 6.22
N THR A 55 -11.59 -0.56 6.65
CA THR A 55 -12.30 -0.82 7.91
C THR A 55 -12.87 -2.24 7.97
N MET A 56 -13.20 -2.84 6.83
CA MET A 56 -13.65 -4.25 6.71
C MET A 56 -12.49 -5.21 6.39
N GLY A 57 -11.25 -4.82 6.72
CA GLY A 57 -10.06 -5.64 6.55
C GLY A 57 -10.04 -6.81 7.51
N THR A 58 -9.24 -7.82 7.19
CA THR A 58 -9.10 -9.00 8.05
C THR A 58 -7.84 -8.98 8.90
N ALA A 59 -6.92 -8.03 8.71
CA ALA A 59 -5.77 -7.81 9.58
C ALA A 59 -5.97 -6.58 10.47
N SER A 60 -5.31 -6.56 11.63
CA SER A 60 -5.28 -5.36 12.48
C SER A 60 -4.41 -4.26 11.85
N ILE A 61 -4.59 -3.02 12.32
CA ILE A 61 -3.73 -1.89 11.92
C ILE A 61 -2.27 -2.18 12.32
N GLU A 62 -2.08 -2.75 13.50
CA GLU A 62 -0.78 -3.12 14.08
C GLU A 62 -0.07 -4.17 13.23
N ASP A 63 -0.78 -5.20 12.78
CA ASP A 63 -0.20 -6.24 11.92
C ASP A 63 0.23 -5.68 10.56
N VAL A 64 -0.57 -4.78 9.97
CA VAL A 64 -0.22 -4.09 8.72
C VAL A 64 0.99 -3.20 8.92
N ALA A 65 1.04 -2.45 10.03
CA ALA A 65 2.20 -1.62 10.37
C ALA A 65 3.46 -2.47 10.57
N ALA A 66 3.36 -3.60 11.27
CA ALA A 66 4.48 -4.54 11.47
C ALA A 66 4.94 -5.19 10.15
N ALA A 67 4.01 -5.49 9.24
CA ALA A 67 4.32 -6.07 7.94
C ALA A 67 4.96 -5.07 6.96
N ASN A 68 4.71 -3.77 7.15
CA ASN A 68 5.20 -2.69 6.30
C ASN A 68 5.66 -1.47 7.14
N PRO A 69 6.72 -1.62 7.96
CA PRO A 69 7.05 -0.67 9.04
C PRO A 69 7.54 0.70 8.56
N GLN A 70 8.09 0.76 7.35
CA GLN A 70 8.57 2.00 6.72
C GLN A 70 7.71 2.40 5.51
N GLY A 71 6.72 1.59 5.16
CA GLY A 71 5.90 1.87 4.00
C GLY A 71 4.74 2.79 4.34
N ARG A 72 4.09 3.26 3.28
CA ARG A 72 3.01 4.24 3.42
C ARG A 72 1.68 3.54 3.64
N ASN A 73 1.39 3.25 4.90
CA ASN A 73 0.14 2.63 5.32
C ASN A 73 -0.92 3.70 5.56
N TRP A 74 -2.05 3.56 4.89
CA TRP A 74 -3.24 4.38 5.04
C TRP A 74 -4.39 3.54 5.60
N PHE A 75 -5.40 4.21 6.13
CA PHE A 75 -6.60 3.57 6.64
C PHE A 75 -7.84 4.23 6.04
N GLN A 76 -8.73 3.42 5.49
CA GLN A 76 -10.04 3.85 5.04
C GLN A 76 -11.03 3.69 6.19
N LEU A 77 -11.52 4.83 6.70
CA LEU A 77 -12.53 4.91 7.75
C LEU A 77 -13.95 4.89 7.15
N TYR A 78 -14.87 4.16 7.79
CA TYR A 78 -16.32 4.23 7.54
C TYR A 78 -17.02 5.01 8.65
#